data_AF-A0A2V9JBR8-F1
#
_entry.id   AF-A0A2V9JBR8-F1
#
_cell.length_a   1.000
_cell.length_b   1.000
_cell.length_c   1.000
_cell.angle_alpha   90.00
_cell.angle_beta   90.00
_cell.angle_gamma   90.00
#
_symmetry.space_group_name_H-M   'P 1'
#
loop_
_entity.id
_entity.type
_entity.pdbx_description
1 polymer ?
#
loop_
_entity_poly.entity_id
_entity_poly.type
_entity_poly.pdbx_seq_one_letter_code
_entity_poly.pdbx_strand_id
1 'polypeptide(L)'
;MVATDAGFYSAENETRAKEAGVEKVAIPNKHTRSPARISHQRQRWFRRAQQWRVGSEGGISVLKRRHGLFRSRYKGSHGMERWVGFGVIAKNLINIARATTK
;
A
#
# COMPACT_ATOMS: atom_id res chain seq x y z
N MET A 1 -12.61 1.66 0.60
CA MET A 1 -11.77 1.30 1.77
C MET A 1 -10.46 2.05 1.67
N VAL A 2 -9.94 2.57 2.78
CA VAL A 2 -8.63 3.24 2.87
C VAL A 2 -7.79 2.54 3.93
N ALA A 3 -6.49 2.37 3.69
CA ALA A 3 -5.54 1.79 4.64
C ALA A 3 -4.27 2.65 4.67
N THR A 4 -3.82 3.03 5.86
CA THR A 4 -2.65 3.92 6.02
C THR A 4 -1.72 3.43 7.13
N ASP A 5 -0.59 4.12 7.27
CA ASP A 5 0.31 3.95 8.40
C ASP A 5 -0.24 4.54 9.69
N ALA A 6 0.35 4.11 10.81
CA ALA A 6 -0.01 4.61 12.13
C ALA A 6 0.26 6.12 12.30
N GLY A 7 1.19 6.68 11.52
CA GLY A 7 1.49 8.12 11.54
C GLY A 7 0.33 8.99 11.05
N PHE A 8 -0.64 8.43 10.33
CA PHE A 8 -1.83 9.14 9.86
C PHE A 8 -2.98 9.11 10.88
N TYR A 9 -2.79 8.45 12.03
CA TYR A 9 -3.81 8.33 13.04
C TYR A 9 -4.10 9.69 13.71
N SER A 10 -5.30 10.21 13.46
CA SER A 10 -5.96 11.21 14.30
C SER A 10 -7.47 10.98 14.26
N ALA A 11 -8.19 11.39 15.31
CA ALA A 11 -9.65 11.29 15.34
C ALA A 11 -10.29 12.14 14.21
N GLU A 12 -9.68 13.30 13.92
CA GLU A 12 -10.10 14.18 12.82
C GLU A 12 -9.93 13.49 11.46
N ASN A 13 -8.80 12.82 11.21
CA ASN A 13 -8.53 12.13 9.95
C ASN A 13 -9.51 10.98 9.72
N GLU A 14 -9.85 10.23 10.77
CA GLU A 14 -10.86 9.17 10.66
C GLU A 14 -12.25 9.71 10.39
N THR A 15 -12.61 10.83 11.03
CA THR A 15 -13.90 11.49 10.83
C THR A 15 -13.99 12.02 9.40
N ARG A 16 -12.98 12.76 8.94
CA ARG A 16 -12.88 13.22 7.55
C ARG A 16 -12.95 12.09 6.53
N ALA A 17 -12.27 10.97 6.80
CA ALA A 17 -12.33 9.82 5.89
C ALA A 17 -13.75 9.24 5.81
N LYS A 18 -14.48 9.18 6.93
CA LYS A 18 -15.88 8.73 6.95
C LYS A 18 -16.81 9.73 6.26
N GLU A 19 -16.62 11.04 6.50
CA GLU A 19 -17.36 12.11 5.84
C GLU A 19 -17.16 12.10 4.31
N ALA A 20 -15.96 11.75 3.86
CA ALA A 20 -15.65 11.52 2.44
C ALA A 20 -16.26 10.22 1.87
N GLY A 21 -17.12 9.52 2.63
CA GLY A 21 -17.82 8.31 2.18
C GLY A 21 -17.00 7.02 2.27
N VAL A 22 -15.85 7.02 2.97
CA VAL A 22 -15.05 5.80 3.13
C VAL A 22 -15.68 4.88 4.17
N GLU A 23 -16.34 3.82 3.71
CA GLU A 23 -16.99 2.81 4.55
C GLU A 23 -16.02 2.08 5.50
N LYS A 24 -14.80 1.81 5.04
CA LYS A 24 -13.78 1.03 5.78
C LYS A 24 -12.47 1.78 5.85
N VAL A 25 -12.15 2.27 7.05
CA VAL A 25 -10.96 3.07 7.35
C VAL A 25 -10.02 2.24 8.23
N ALA A 26 -8.88 1.83 7.68
CA ALA A 26 -7.88 1.02 8.35
C ALA A 26 -6.65 1.87 8.71
N ILE A 27 -6.76 2.64 9.80
CA ILE A 27 -5.66 3.43 10.35
C ILE A 27 -5.26 2.80 11.69
N PRO A 28 -4.09 2.15 11.80
CA PRO A 28 -3.70 1.49 13.03
C PRO A 28 -3.29 2.51 14.08
N ASN A 29 -3.71 2.29 15.33
CA ASN A 29 -3.15 2.99 16.48
C ASN A 29 -2.35 1.99 17.31
N LYS A 30 -1.02 2.10 17.26
CA LYS A 30 -0.09 1.18 17.94
C LYS A 30 0.02 1.42 19.44
N HIS A 31 -0.36 2.59 19.93
CA HIS A 31 -0.17 3.01 21.33
C HIS A 31 -1.48 3.01 22.13
N THR A 32 -2.60 2.60 21.54
CA THR A 32 -3.90 2.59 22.21
C THR A 32 -3.98 1.50 23.28
N ARG A 33 -4.53 1.86 24.45
CA ARG A 33 -4.94 0.92 25.49
C ARG A 33 -6.45 0.63 25.46
N SER A 34 -7.20 1.21 24.52
CA SER A 34 -8.65 1.05 24.43
C SER A 34 -9.03 -0.37 23.97
N PRO A 35 -9.79 -1.14 24.76
CA PRO A 35 -10.24 -2.47 24.37
C PRO A 35 -11.09 -2.46 23.09
N ALA A 36 -11.96 -1.45 22.94
CA ALA A 36 -12.79 -1.27 21.74
C ALA A 36 -11.92 -1.10 20.48
N ARG A 37 -10.86 -0.29 20.58
CA ARG A 37 -9.95 -0.04 19.47
C ARG A 37 -9.11 -1.28 19.12
N ILE A 38 -8.64 -2.00 20.12
CA ILE A 38 -7.93 -3.27 19.92
C ILE A 38 -8.85 -4.29 19.22
N SER A 39 -10.09 -4.43 19.68
CA SER A 39 -11.09 -5.30 19.06
C SER A 39 -11.34 -4.91 17.59
N HIS A 40 -11.52 -3.62 17.32
CA HIS A 40 -11.70 -3.11 15.95
C HIS A 40 -10.51 -3.44 15.04
N GLN A 41 -9.27 -3.18 15.48
CA GLN A 41 -8.05 -3.49 14.71
C GLN A 41 -7.82 -5.00 14.51
N ARG A 42 -8.42 -5.85 15.35
CA ARG A 42 -8.35 -7.32 15.22
C ARG A 42 -9.36 -7.89 14.22
N GLN A 43 -10.30 -7.08 13.73
CA GLN A 43 -11.28 -7.53 12.74
C GLN A 43 -10.59 -8.03 11.46
N ARG A 44 -11.14 -9.10 10.86
CA ARG A 44 -10.52 -9.78 9.70
C ARG A 44 -10.29 -8.82 8.53
N TRP A 45 -11.26 -7.94 8.23
CA TRP A 45 -11.14 -6.98 7.14
C TRP A 45 -10.05 -5.93 7.41
N PHE A 46 -9.89 -5.49 8.66
CA PHE A 46 -8.88 -4.51 9.06
C PHE A 46 -7.47 -5.08 8.85
N ARG A 47 -7.26 -6.32 9.29
CA ARG A 47 -5.98 -7.03 9.06
C ARG A 47 -5.69 -7.21 7.58
N ARG A 48 -6.70 -7.59 6.78
CA ARG A 48 -6.56 -7.73 5.32
C ARG A 48 -6.20 -6.39 4.65
N ALA A 49 -6.82 -5.30 5.09
CA ALA A 49 -6.51 -3.96 4.61
C ALA A 49 -5.04 -3.58 4.89
N GLN A 50 -4.57 -3.83 6.12
CA GLN A 50 -3.17 -3.58 6.48
C GLN A 50 -2.19 -4.51 5.75
N GLN A 51 -2.53 -5.78 5.54
CA GLN A 51 -1.73 -6.70 4.75
C GLN A 51 -1.59 -6.22 3.30
N TRP A 52 -2.68 -5.75 2.69
CA TRP A 52 -2.66 -5.19 1.34
C TRP A 52 -1.77 -3.94 1.24
N ARG A 53 -1.87 -3.04 2.24
CA ARG A 53 -1.02 -1.84 2.32
C ARG A 53 0.46 -2.20 2.39
N VAL A 54 0.85 -3.06 3.33
CA VAL A 54 2.24 -3.53 3.48
C VAL A 54 2.72 -4.27 2.24
N GLY A 55 1.86 -5.07 1.60
CA GLY A 55 2.16 -5.75 0.35
C GLY A 55 2.49 -4.78 -0.79
N SER A 56 1.78 -3.65 -0.86
CA SER A 56 2.04 -2.60 -1.86
C SER A 56 3.41 -1.95 -1.67
N GLU A 57 3.79 -1.63 -0.42
CA GLU A 57 5.12 -1.12 -0.08
C GLU A 57 6.23 -2.14 -0.41
N GLY A 58 5.98 -3.41 -0.09
CA GLY A 58 6.86 -4.52 -0.47
C GLY A 58 7.05 -4.61 -1.98
N GLY A 59 5.99 -4.44 -2.76
CA GLY A 59 6.01 -4.39 -4.21
C GLY A 59 6.90 -3.26 -4.74
N ILE A 60 6.74 -2.04 -4.22
CA ILE A 60 7.57 -0.87 -4.58
C ILE A 60 9.04 -1.12 -4.22
N SER A 61 9.31 -1.66 -3.04
CA SER A 61 10.67 -2.02 -2.60
C SER A 61 11.33 -3.01 -3.55
N VAL A 62 10.61 -4.07 -3.96
CA VAL A 62 11.11 -5.06 -4.92
C VAL A 62 11.37 -4.40 -6.27
N LEU A 63 10.46 -3.57 -6.77
CA LEU A 63 10.65 -2.82 -8.01
C LEU A 63 11.95 -1.99 -7.98
N LYS A 64 12.15 -1.21 -6.91
CA LYS A 64 13.35 -0.36 -6.77
C LYS A 64 14.63 -1.18 -6.66
N ARG A 65 14.67 -2.21 -5.81
CA ARG A 65 15.90 -2.95 -5.45
C ARG A 65 16.25 -4.09 -6.40
N ARG A 66 15.27 -4.73 -7.03
CA ARG A 66 15.48 -5.93 -7.86
C ARG A 66 15.16 -5.72 -9.33
N HIS A 67 14.37 -4.70 -9.69
CA HIS A 67 13.95 -4.44 -11.07
C HIS A 67 14.48 -3.11 -11.63
N GLY A 68 15.45 -2.48 -10.97
CA GLY A 68 16.17 -1.33 -11.53
C GLY A 68 15.42 0.01 -11.46
N LEU A 69 14.32 0.12 -10.70
CA LEU A 69 13.58 1.38 -10.53
C LEU A 69 14.20 2.32 -9.47
N PHE A 70 15.43 2.07 -9.01
CA PHE A 70 16.10 2.97 -8.06
C PHE A 70 16.40 4.35 -8.66
N ARG A 71 16.72 4.40 -9.96
CA ARG A 71 17.01 5.64 -10.69
C ARG A 71 16.54 5.51 -12.13
N SER A 72 15.82 6.52 -12.63
CA SER A 72 15.50 6.60 -14.06
C SER A 72 16.71 7.03 -14.86
N ARG A 73 16.92 6.40 -16.03
CA ARG A 73 17.93 6.81 -17.02
C ARG A 73 17.41 7.86 -17.99
N TYR A 74 16.09 8.06 -18.04
CA TYR A 74 15.46 9.08 -18.88
C TYR A 74 15.42 10.43 -18.14
N LYS A 75 15.52 11.52 -18.91
CA LYS A 75 15.41 12.89 -18.38
C LYS A 75 13.95 13.34 -18.36
N GLY A 76 13.61 14.22 -17.41
CA GLY A 76 12.29 14.83 -17.28
C GLY A 76 11.21 13.92 -16.68
N SER A 77 10.07 14.51 -16.34
CA SER A 77 8.91 13.82 -15.74
C SER A 77 8.33 12.75 -16.66
N HIS A 78 8.11 13.06 -17.94
CA HIS A 78 7.63 12.10 -18.94
C HIS A 78 8.56 10.89 -19.09
N GLY A 79 9.88 11.11 -19.02
CA GLY A 79 10.86 10.04 -19.00
C GLY A 79 10.74 9.16 -17.75
N MET A 80 10.54 9.78 -16.58
CA MET A 80 10.32 9.07 -15.31
C MET A 80 9.05 8.21 -15.36
N GLU A 81 7.92 8.76 -15.80
CA GLU A 81 6.64 8.04 -15.93
C GLU A 81 6.79 6.81 -16.83
N ARG A 82 7.43 6.99 -17.99
CA ARG A 82 7.73 5.89 -18.91
C ARG A 82 8.62 4.82 -18.29
N TRP A 83 9.68 5.23 -17.59
CA TRP A 83 10.61 4.31 -16.91
C TRP A 83 9.91 3.47 -15.86
N VAL A 84 9.09 4.10 -15.01
CA VAL A 84 8.29 3.42 -13.99
C VAL A 84 7.28 2.47 -14.64
N GLY A 85 6.57 2.94 -15.67
CA GLY A 85 5.56 2.14 -16.39
C GLY A 85 6.13 0.83 -16.94
N PHE A 86 7.24 0.89 -17.67
CA PHE A 86 7.90 -0.32 -18.19
C PHE A 86 8.38 -1.24 -17.06
N GLY A 87 8.92 -0.69 -15.98
CA GLY A 87 9.34 -1.46 -14.81
C GLY A 87 8.20 -2.24 -14.16
N VAL A 88 7.01 -1.62 -14.04
CA VAL A 88 5.81 -2.29 -13.51
C VAL A 88 5.30 -3.36 -14.47
N ILE A 89 5.25 -3.10 -15.77
CA ILE A 89 4.84 -4.09 -16.79
C ILE A 89 5.75 -5.31 -16.75
N ALA A 90 7.07 -5.11 -16.77
CA ALA A 90 8.04 -6.21 -16.71
C ALA A 90 7.88 -7.05 -15.43
N LYS A 91 7.67 -6.41 -14.28
CA LYS A 91 7.40 -7.10 -13.01
C LYS A 91 6.13 -7.95 -13.06
N ASN A 92 5.05 -7.42 -13.65
CA ASN A 92 3.80 -8.14 -13.79
C ASN A 92 3.96 -9.37 -14.70
N LEU A 93 4.68 -9.24 -15.82
CA LEU A 93 4.98 -10.36 -16.71
C LEU A 93 5.74 -11.48 -16.00
N ILE A 94 6.77 -11.13 -15.21
CA ILE A 94 7.52 -12.12 -14.40
C ILE A 94 6.60 -12.84 -13.41
N ASN A 95 5.69 -12.12 -12.76
CA ASN A 95 4.76 -12.71 -11.80
C ASN A 95 3.74 -13.64 -12.49
N ILE A 96 3.21 -13.24 -13.65
CA ILE A 96 2.28 -14.06 -14.45
C ILE A 96 2.98 -15.35 -14.89
N ALA A 97 4.19 -15.24 -15.47
CA ALA A 97 4.97 -16.42 -15.88
C ALA A 97 5.15 -17.40 -14.70
N ARG A 98 5.56 -16.91 -13.52
CA ARG A 98 5.70 -17.75 -12.31
C ARG A 98 4.40 -18.40 -11.85
N ALA A 99 3.25 -17.78 -12.10
CA ALA A 99 1.95 -18.33 -11.74
C ALA A 99 1.47 -19.39 -12.74
N THR A 100 1.86 -19.27 -14.01
CA THR A 100 1.41 -20.15 -15.11
C THR A 100 2.37 -21.31 -15.39
N THR A 101 3.66 -21.20 -15.08
CA THR A 101 4.65 -22.29 -15.27
C THR A 101 4.68 -23.27 -14.08
N LYS A 102 3.56 -23.41 -13.38
CA LYS A 102 3.37 -24.40 -12.30
C LYS A 102 2.57 -25.58 -12.81
#